data_AF-A0A3C1SPE5-F1
#
_entry.id   AF-A0A3C1SPE5-F1
#
_cell.length_a   1.000
_cell.length_b   1.000
_cell.length_c   1.000
_cell.angle_alpha   90.00
_cell.angle_beta   90.00
_cell.angle_gamma   90.00
#
_symmetry.space_group_name_H-M   'P 1'
#
loop_
_entity.id
_entity.type
_entity.pdbx_description
1 polymer ?
#
loop_
_entity_poly.entity_id
_entity_poly.type
_entity_poly.pdbx_seq_one_letter_code
_entity_poly.pdbx_strand_id
1 'polypeptide(L)'
;LRRIVGQARQILTMLEEDPRDLRRARKFLNVYLDGAKQVTEGYAKTHGRLNTPELENNFRQVLATIEEVFGEQRQKLLEADLTDLDVQIEVLTTQLKREGVV
;
A
#
# COMPACT_ATOMS: atom_id res chain seq x y z
N LEU A 1 1.87 6.52 13.79
CA LEU A 1 2.05 7.49 12.67
C LEU A 1 3.35 7.31 11.88
N ARG A 2 4.55 7.32 12.49
CA ARG A 2 5.82 7.16 11.73
C ARG A 2 5.89 5.87 10.88
N ARG A 3 5.42 4.73 11.42
CA ARG A 3 5.35 3.45 10.68
C ARG A 3 4.44 3.54 9.45
N ILE A 4 3.20 4.02 9.62
CA ILE A 4 2.23 4.24 8.54
C ILE A 4 2.81 5.13 7.44
N VAL A 5 3.44 6.26 7.81
CA VAL A 5 4.07 7.17 6.83
C VAL A 5 5.24 6.49 6.11
N GLY A 6 6.04 5.68 6.81
CA GLY A 6 7.11 4.89 6.20
C GLY A 6 6.59 3.89 5.17
N GLN A 7 5.54 3.14 5.51
CA GLN A 7 4.90 2.19 4.58
C GLN A 7 4.25 2.91 3.40
N ALA A 8 3.58 4.03 3.63
CA ALA A 8 3.01 4.86 2.58
C ALA A 8 4.07 5.30 1.57
N ARG A 9 5.22 5.78 2.06
CA ARG A 9 6.35 6.20 1.20
C ARG A 9 6.94 5.03 0.41
N GLN A 10 7.07 3.86 1.03
CA GLN A 10 7.54 2.65 0.32
C GLN A 10 6.58 2.27 -0.82
N ILE A 11 5.27 2.26 -0.56
CA ILE A 11 4.26 1.99 -1.59
C ILE A 11 4.38 3.01 -2.72
N LEU A 12 4.49 4.31 -2.40
CA LEU A 12 4.67 5.34 -3.42
C LEU A 12 5.95 5.16 -4.24
N THR A 13 7.06 4.76 -3.61
CA THR A 13 8.33 4.49 -4.30
C THR A 13 8.17 3.31 -5.28
N MET A 14 7.55 2.21 -4.85
CA MET A 14 7.27 1.06 -5.72
C MET A 14 6.40 1.45 -6.93
N LEU A 15 5.41 2.31 -6.72
CA LEU A 15 4.55 2.82 -7.79
C LEU A 15 5.25 3.78 -8.76
N GLU A 16 6.26 4.51 -8.27
CA GLU A 16 7.13 5.35 -9.12
C GLU A 16 8.07 4.49 -9.97
N GLU A 17 8.56 3.37 -9.41
CA GLU A 17 9.40 2.39 -10.11
C GLU A 17 8.61 1.60 -11.17
N ASP A 18 7.37 1.19 -10.87
CA ASP A 18 6.46 0.57 -11.83
C ASP A 18 5.08 1.26 -11.92
N PRO A 19 4.89 2.17 -12.90
CA PRO A 19 3.60 2.84 -13.11
C PRO A 19 2.43 1.91 -13.47
N ARG A 20 2.69 0.66 -13.88
CA ARG A 20 1.61 -0.31 -14.19
C ARG A 20 0.81 -0.66 -12.94
N ASP A 21 1.47 -0.63 -11.78
CA ASP A 21 0.86 -0.92 -10.49
C ASP A 21 -0.02 0.20 -9.95
N LEU A 22 0.10 1.42 -10.47
CA LEU A 22 -0.81 2.52 -10.11
C LEU A 22 -2.26 2.13 -10.32
N ARG A 23 -2.56 1.35 -11.36
CA ARG A 23 -3.94 0.87 -11.61
C ARG A 23 -4.45 -0.03 -10.48
N ARG A 24 -3.58 -0.89 -9.94
CA ARG A 24 -3.89 -1.82 -8.84
C ARG A 24 -3.98 -1.09 -7.50
N ALA A 25 -3.12 -0.09 -7.28
CA ALA A 25 -3.07 0.69 -6.05
C ALA A 25 -4.06 1.87 -6.01
N ARG A 26 -4.62 2.31 -7.14
CA ARG A 26 -5.48 3.52 -7.23
C ARG A 26 -6.64 3.52 -6.23
N LYS A 27 -7.38 2.41 -6.16
CA LYS A 27 -8.51 2.27 -5.22
C LYS A 27 -8.02 2.41 -3.78
N PHE A 28 -6.89 1.79 -3.48
CA PHE A 28 -6.28 1.86 -2.16
C PHE A 28 -5.86 3.30 -1.82
N LEU A 29 -5.11 3.97 -2.72
CA LEU A 29 -4.65 5.35 -2.52
C LEU A 29 -5.82 6.30 -2.27
N ASN A 30 -6.85 6.25 -3.12
CA ASN A 30 -7.98 7.18 -3.02
C ASN A 30 -8.84 6.92 -1.79
N VAL A 31 -9.11 5.65 -1.45
CA VAL A 31 -10.05 5.34 -0.35
C VAL A 31 -9.36 5.44 1.02
N TYR A 32 -8.15 4.90 1.16
CA TYR A 32 -7.50 4.83 2.47
C TYR A 32 -6.81 6.13 2.86
N LEU A 33 -6.24 6.90 1.92
CA LEU A 33 -5.65 8.20 2.25
C LEU A 33 -6.72 9.24 2.58
N ASP A 34 -7.83 9.27 1.82
CA ASP A 34 -8.95 10.16 2.14
C ASP A 34 -9.63 9.75 3.45
N GLY A 35 -9.82 8.44 3.69
CA GLY A 35 -10.35 7.94 4.96
C GLY A 35 -9.44 8.29 6.15
N ALA A 36 -8.12 8.07 6.02
CA ALA A 36 -7.15 8.43 7.04
C ALA A 36 -7.15 9.93 7.35
N LYS A 37 -7.25 10.77 6.30
CA LYS A 37 -7.38 12.21 6.43
C LYS A 37 -8.66 12.60 7.17
N GLN A 38 -9.82 12.09 6.75
CA GLN A 38 -11.12 12.39 7.37
C GLN A 38 -11.15 12.01 8.85
N VAL A 39 -10.65 10.82 9.21
CA VAL A 39 -10.61 10.38 10.60
C VAL A 39 -9.65 11.23 11.43
N THR A 40 -8.48 11.57 10.89
CA THR A 40 -7.51 12.44 11.57
C THR A 40 -8.07 13.85 11.78
N GLU A 41 -8.73 14.43 10.79
CA GLU A 41 -9.40 15.73 10.89
C GLU A 41 -10.57 15.70 11.88
N GLY A 42 -11.38 14.65 11.86
CA GLY A 42 -12.48 14.44 12.80
C GLY A 42 -12.01 14.32 14.25
N TYR A 43 -10.94 13.55 14.46
CA TYR A 43 -10.29 13.44 15.77
C TYR A 43 -9.75 14.79 16.24
N ALA A 44 -8.97 15.50 15.41
CA ALA A 44 -8.40 16.81 15.77
C ALA A 44 -9.48 17.84 16.15
N LYS A 45 -10.61 17.88 15.42
CA LYS A 45 -11.73 18.78 15.71
C LYS A 45 -12.44 18.44 17.03
N THR A 46 -12.53 17.15 17.37
CA THR A 46 -13.29 16.67 18.53
C THR A 46 -12.45 16.66 19.79
N HIS A 47 -11.18 16.27 19.70
CA HIS A 47 -10.22 16.23 20.81
C HIS A 47 -9.99 17.62 21.45
N GLY A 48 -10.02 18.69 20.64
CA GLY A 48 -9.95 20.06 21.17
C GLY A 48 -11.18 20.50 21.98
N ARG A 49 -12.28 19.73 21.95
CA ARG A 49 -13.55 20.04 22.63
C ARG A 49 -13.94 19.02 23.69
N LEU A 50 -13.56 17.75 23.53
CA LEU A 50 -13.89 16.61 24.39
C LEU A 50 -12.74 15.60 24.37
N ASN A 51 -12.03 15.47 25.49
CA ASN A 51 -11.02 14.44 25.72
C ASN A 51 -11.63 13.26 26.46
N THR A 52 -12.17 12.30 25.70
CA THR A 52 -12.66 11.03 26.26
C THR A 52 -11.70 9.88 25.90
N PRO A 53 -11.45 8.94 26.83
CA PRO A 53 -10.64 7.74 26.55
C PRO A 53 -11.18 6.90 25.38
N GLU A 54 -12.50 6.88 25.19
CA GLU A 54 -13.16 6.15 24.10
C GLU A 54 -12.81 6.73 22.73
N LEU A 55 -12.80 8.06 22.59
CA LEU A 55 -12.42 8.73 21.34
C LEU A 55 -10.96 8.43 20.98
N GLU A 56 -10.07 8.43 21.97
CA GLU A 56 -8.67 8.06 21.77
C GLU A 56 -8.51 6.60 21.35
N ASN A 57 -9.24 5.68 21.98
CA ASN A 57 -9.18 4.26 21.65
C ASN A 57 -9.70 3.99 20.23
N ASN A 58 -10.84 4.57 19.86
CA ASN A 58 -11.40 4.46 18.51
C ASN A 58 -10.42 5.01 17.46
N PHE A 59 -9.79 6.15 17.74
CA PHE A 59 -8.78 6.72 16.85
C PHE A 59 -7.56 5.79 16.69
N ARG A 60 -7.04 5.22 17.79
CA ARG A 60 -5.94 4.26 17.76
C ARG A 60 -6.29 3.01 16.95
N GLN A 61 -7.51 2.51 17.07
CA GLN A 61 -7.98 1.34 16.32
C GLN A 61 -8.01 1.62 14.82
N VAL A 62 -8.51 2.79 14.40
CA VAL A 62 -8.46 3.18 12.98
C VAL A 62 -7.02 3.26 12.46
N LEU A 63 -6.09 3.84 13.24
CA LEU A 63 -4.68 3.88 12.84
C LEU A 63 -4.08 2.49 12.68
N ALA A 64 -4.44 1.53 13.54
CA ALA A 64 -3.99 0.15 13.43
C ALA A 64 -4.54 -0.53 12.17
N THR A 65 -5.84 -0.35 11.88
CA THR A 65 -6.46 -0.87 10.65
C THR A 65 -5.82 -0.27 9.39
N ILE A 66 -5.49 1.03 9.40
CA ILE A 66 -4.76 1.65 8.29
C ILE A 66 -3.39 1.00 8.12
N GLU A 67 -2.65 0.77 9.21
CA GLU A 67 -1.34 0.13 9.13
C GLU A 67 -1.40 -1.29 8.53
N GLU A 68 -2.40 -2.07 8.93
CA GLU A 68 -2.63 -3.43 8.44
C GLU A 68 -2.89 -3.45 6.92
N VAL A 69 -3.85 -2.64 6.46
CA VAL A 69 -4.18 -2.55 5.02
C VAL A 69 -2.98 -2.08 4.21
N PHE A 70 -2.18 -1.14 4.73
CA PHE A 70 -0.95 -0.71 4.05
C PHE A 70 0.06 -1.86 3.93
N GLY A 71 0.16 -2.69 4.97
CA GLY A 71 0.97 -3.91 4.93
C GLY A 71 0.51 -4.88 3.85
N GLU A 72 -0.79 -5.17 3.79
CA GLU A 72 -1.38 -6.06 2.78
C GLU A 72 -1.20 -5.53 1.36
N GLN A 73 -1.42 -4.23 1.13
CA GLN A 73 -1.27 -3.65 -0.20
C GLN A 73 0.18 -3.74 -0.69
N ARG A 74 1.15 -3.48 0.20
CA ARG A 74 2.57 -3.64 -0.13
C ARG A 74 2.91 -5.09 -0.48
N GLN A 75 2.40 -6.06 0.29
CA GLN A 75 2.63 -7.47 0.02
C GLN A 75 2.09 -7.88 -1.36
N LYS A 76 0.90 -7.41 -1.73
CA LYS A 76 0.30 -7.65 -3.06
C LYS A 76 1.10 -7.08 -4.22
N LEU A 77 1.72 -5.91 -4.03
CA LEU A 77 2.60 -5.32 -5.06
C LEU A 77 3.85 -6.19 -5.26
N LEU A 78 4.51 -6.58 -4.18
CA LEU A 78 5.68 -7.46 -4.23
C LEU A 78 5.36 -8.82 -4.88
N GLU A 79 4.22 -9.42 -4.58
CA GLU A 79 3.79 -10.67 -5.20
C GLU A 79 3.53 -10.53 -6.71
N ALA A 80 2.98 -9.39 -7.13
CA ALA A 80 2.78 -9.09 -8.54
C ALA A 80 4.12 -8.96 -9.28
N ASP A 81 5.09 -8.26 -8.69
CA ASP A 81 6.43 -8.11 -9.26
C ASP A 81 7.15 -9.45 -9.44
N LEU A 82 7.09 -10.33 -8.43
CA LEU A 82 7.67 -11.67 -8.50
C LEU A 82 7.02 -12.51 -9.61
N THR A 83 5.69 -12.43 -9.73
CA THR A 83 4.96 -13.15 -10.78
C THR A 83 5.33 -12.64 -12.17
N ASP A 84 5.44 -11.32 -12.36
CA ASP A 84 5.87 -10.71 -13.62
C ASP A 84 7.29 -11.16 -14.01
N LEU A 85 8.21 -11.23 -13.03
CA LEU A 85 9.59 -11.69 -13.25
C LEU A 85 9.66 -13.16 -13.65
N ASP A 86 8.94 -14.05 -12.96
CA ASP A 86 8.90 -15.48 -13.29
C ASP A 86 8.41 -15.71 -14.72
N VAL A 87 7.36 -14.99 -15.14
CA VAL A 87 6.84 -15.03 -16.52
C VAL A 87 7.90 -14.54 -17.51
N GLN A 88 8.63 -13.46 -17.20
CA GLN A 88 9.69 -12.96 -18.08
C GLN A 88 10.84 -13.96 -18.23
N ILE A 89 11.24 -14.63 -17.15
CA ILE A 89 12.26 -15.69 -17.17
C ILE A 89 11.79 -16.86 -18.04
N GLU A 90 10.53 -17.28 -17.92
CA GLU A 90 9.97 -18.37 -18.73
C GLU A 90 9.92 -18.02 -20.22
N VAL A 91 9.50 -16.80 -20.55
CA VAL A 91 9.47 -16.30 -21.93
C VAL A 91 10.87 -16.27 -22.52
N LEU A 92 11.85 -15.71 -21.80
CA LEU A 92 13.24 -15.66 -22.26
C LEU A 92 13.84 -17.06 -22.43
N THR A 93 13.59 -17.96 -21.48
CA THR A 93 14.02 -19.38 -21.58
C THR A 93 13.45 -20.04 -22.82
N THR A 94 12.17 -19.79 -23.13
CA THR A 94 11.52 -20.32 -24.33
C THR A 94 12.11 -19.74 -25.62
N GLN A 95 12.44 -18.45 -25.64
CA GLN A 95 13.10 -17.80 -26.78
C GLN A 95 14.50 -18.39 -27.02
N LEU A 96 15.32 -18.50 -25.97
CA LEU A 96 16.67 -19.07 -26.07
C LEU A 96 16.66 -20.52 -26.57
N LYS A 97 15.71 -21.35 -26.12
CA LYS A 97 15.51 -22.72 -26.63
C LYS A 97 15.14 -22.76 -28.11
N ARG A 98 14.33 -21.79 -28.58
CA ARG A 98 13.93 -21.69 -30.00
C ARG A 98 15.07 -21.22 -30.89
N GLU A 99 15.92 -20.34 -30.37
CA GLU A 99 17.09 -19.81 -31.09
C GLU A 99 18.30 -20.76 -31.06
N GLY A 100 18.20 -21.90 -30.35
CA GLY A 100 19.26 -22.91 -30.28
C GLY A 100 20.46 -22.48 -29.43
N VAL A 101 20.27 -21.51 -28.53
CA VAL A 101 21.33 -20.93 -27.67
C VAL A 101 21.54 -21.76 -26.39
N VAL A 102 20.76 -22.83 -26.18
CA VAL A 102 20.86 -23.75 -25.03
C VAL A 102 20.75 -25.20 -25.48
#